data_AF-A0A662FX22-F1
#
_entry.id   AF-A0A662FX22-F1
#
_cell.length_a   1.000
_cell.length_b   1.000
_cell.length_c   1.000
_cell.angle_alpha   90.00
_cell.angle_beta   90.00
_cell.angle_gamma   90.00
#
_symmetry.space_group_name_H-M   'P 1'
#
loop_
_entity.id
_entity.type
_entity.pdbx_description
1 polymer ?
#
loop_
_entity_poly.entity_id
_entity_poly.type
_entity_poly.pdbx_seq_one_letter_code
_entity_poly.pdbx_strand_id
1 'polypeptide(L)'
;MITTTVISKHILQKWVKKDDFVAHVVKVLEEDEEVTELLKMSNINAVLRLGYNDHGPVHARIVAGTALEILHLLLESGQTPTSIYHGTARNITEVKTILIFSAYLHDIGNAIHRYMHEYVGALLAKDIVDRLLPKALGDIGPRRFLIRQEIMGAIYSTEYNTKALTMEAGIIKIADGLDMSEGRARIPYEMGKIDIHA
;
A
#
# COMPACT_ATOMS: atom_id res chain seq x y z
N MET A 1 0.13 -24.96 14.06
CA MET A 1 1.52 -24.47 14.14
C MET A 1 1.49 -23.03 13.65
N ILE A 2 1.93 -22.07 14.48
CA ILE A 2 2.04 -20.67 14.04
C ILE A 2 3.27 -20.60 13.14
N THR A 3 3.07 -20.48 11.83
CA THR A 3 4.15 -20.19 10.89
C THR A 3 4.57 -18.73 11.09
N THR A 4 5.80 -18.50 11.52
CA THR A 4 6.36 -17.15 11.63
C THR A 4 6.67 -16.62 10.23
N THR A 5 6.02 -15.51 9.84
CA THR A 5 6.37 -14.79 8.59
C THR A 5 7.30 -13.63 8.92
N VAL A 6 8.42 -13.56 8.19
CA VAL A 6 9.39 -12.47 8.30
C VAL A 6 9.04 -11.37 7.29
N ILE A 7 8.90 -10.15 7.76
CA ILE A 7 8.74 -8.96 6.93
C ILE A 7 10.10 -8.59 6.33
N SER A 8 10.18 -8.57 5.00
CA SER A 8 11.40 -8.30 4.24
C SER A 8 11.04 -7.82 2.84
N LYS A 9 12.03 -7.33 2.08
CA LYS A 9 11.87 -6.98 0.65
C LYS A 9 11.36 -8.12 -0.25
N HIS A 10 11.37 -9.36 0.24
CA HIS A 10 10.93 -10.55 -0.49
C HIS A 10 9.49 -10.97 -0.17
N ILE A 11 8.82 -10.33 0.80
CA ILE A 11 7.48 -10.76 1.25
C ILE A 11 6.43 -10.72 0.13
N LEU A 12 6.49 -9.71 -0.76
CA LEU A 12 5.58 -9.68 -1.91
C LEU A 12 5.85 -10.81 -2.91
N GLN A 13 7.12 -11.22 -3.08
CA GLN A 13 7.47 -12.30 -4.02
C GLN A 13 6.85 -13.65 -3.60
N LYS A 14 6.68 -13.89 -2.29
CA LYS A 14 5.92 -15.05 -1.78
C LYS A 14 4.50 -15.05 -2.33
N TRP A 15 3.83 -13.90 -2.31
CA TRP A 15 2.45 -13.75 -2.75
C TRP A 15 2.30 -13.78 -4.26
N VAL A 16 3.18 -13.10 -4.99
CA VAL A 16 3.23 -13.13 -6.46
C VAL A 16 3.43 -14.54 -7.00
N LYS A 17 4.23 -15.38 -6.33
CA LYS A 17 4.41 -16.80 -6.73
C LYS A 17 3.22 -17.69 -6.38
N LYS A 18 2.41 -17.31 -5.39
CA LYS A 18 1.30 -18.10 -4.85
C LYS A 18 -0.03 -17.81 -5.57
N ASP A 19 -0.18 -16.63 -6.15
CA ASP A 19 -1.44 -16.14 -6.67
C ASP A 19 -1.23 -15.34 -7.97
N ASP A 20 -1.63 -15.92 -9.09
CA ASP A 20 -1.50 -15.32 -10.43
C ASP A 20 -2.26 -14.00 -10.56
N PHE A 21 -3.37 -13.83 -9.83
CA PHE A 21 -4.10 -12.56 -9.82
C PHE A 21 -3.29 -11.47 -9.12
N VAL A 22 -2.65 -11.79 -7.98
CA VAL A 22 -1.73 -10.86 -7.31
C VAL A 22 -0.58 -10.48 -8.23
N ALA A 23 0.02 -11.46 -8.94
CA ALA A 23 1.07 -11.20 -9.92
C ALA A 23 0.60 -10.23 -11.02
N HIS A 24 -0.61 -10.42 -11.54
CA HIS A 24 -1.23 -9.55 -12.54
C HIS A 24 -1.42 -8.12 -12.02
N VAL A 25 -2.02 -7.94 -10.84
CA VAL A 25 -2.29 -6.60 -10.29
C VAL A 25 -0.98 -5.84 -10.00
N VAL A 26 0.01 -6.53 -9.44
CA VAL A 26 1.35 -5.94 -9.20
C VAL A 26 1.96 -5.50 -10.53
N LYS A 27 1.91 -6.35 -11.56
CA LYS A 27 2.42 -6.02 -12.89
C LYS A 27 1.73 -4.78 -13.48
N VAL A 28 0.40 -4.67 -13.36
CA VAL A 28 -0.36 -3.49 -13.82
C VAL A 28 0.15 -2.18 -13.21
N LEU A 29 0.56 -2.19 -11.95
CA LEU A 29 1.11 -1.02 -11.25
C LEU A 29 2.58 -0.77 -11.58
N GLU A 30 3.40 -1.82 -11.61
CA GLU A 30 4.85 -1.71 -11.85
C GLU A 30 5.20 -1.41 -13.31
N GLU A 31 4.33 -1.74 -14.27
CA GLU A 31 4.51 -1.36 -15.68
C GLU A 31 3.94 0.03 -16.00
N ASP A 32 3.31 0.70 -15.03
CA ASP A 32 2.84 2.07 -15.21
C ASP A 32 3.96 3.08 -14.95
N GLU A 33 4.27 3.88 -15.98
CA GLU A 33 5.36 4.86 -15.92
C GLU A 33 5.11 5.94 -14.85
N GLU A 34 3.87 6.42 -14.74
CA GLU A 34 3.51 7.45 -13.76
C GLU A 34 3.66 6.93 -12.33
N VAL A 35 3.15 5.73 -12.03
CA VAL A 35 3.33 5.11 -10.70
C VAL A 35 4.81 4.96 -10.37
N THR A 36 5.61 4.45 -11.31
CA THR A 36 7.03 4.21 -11.11
C THR A 36 7.82 5.50 -10.86
N GLU A 37 7.55 6.55 -11.63
CA GLU A 37 8.24 7.84 -11.47
C GLU A 37 7.78 8.60 -10.23
N LEU A 38 6.50 8.52 -9.86
CA LEU A 38 6.01 9.12 -8.62
C LEU A 38 6.65 8.47 -7.39
N LEU A 39 6.78 7.14 -7.34
CA LEU A 39 7.48 6.45 -6.25
C LEU A 39 8.96 6.83 -6.17
N LYS A 40 9.65 6.98 -7.31
CA LYS A 40 11.04 7.47 -7.32
C LYS A 40 11.12 8.91 -6.81
N MET A 41 10.21 9.78 -7.25
CA MET A 41 10.16 11.18 -6.83
C MET A 41 9.81 11.33 -5.33
N SER A 42 8.91 10.50 -4.81
CA SER A 42 8.64 10.38 -3.37
C SER A 42 9.92 10.06 -2.60
N ASN A 43 10.72 9.11 -3.08
CA ASN A 43 11.97 8.75 -2.43
C ASN A 43 13.03 9.87 -2.52
N ILE A 44 13.10 10.59 -3.64
CA ILE A 44 13.98 11.77 -3.77
C ILE A 44 13.62 12.82 -2.72
N ASN A 45 12.34 13.11 -2.55
CA ASN A 45 11.89 14.10 -1.56
C ASN A 45 12.11 13.63 -0.13
N ALA A 46 11.71 12.41 0.21
CA ALA A 46 11.81 11.91 1.57
C ALA A 46 13.26 11.61 1.98
N VAL A 47 14.00 10.87 1.17
CA VAL A 47 15.37 10.43 1.51
C VAL A 47 16.38 11.52 1.17
N LEU A 48 16.49 11.92 -0.11
CA LEU A 48 17.61 12.77 -0.54
C LEU A 48 17.48 14.22 -0.04
N ARG A 49 16.27 14.76 0.02
CA ARG A 49 16.05 16.16 0.45
C ARG A 49 15.84 16.31 1.96
N LEU A 50 15.19 15.35 2.62
CA LEU A 50 14.79 15.45 4.03
C LEU A 50 15.54 14.48 4.97
N GLY A 51 16.29 13.52 4.41
CA GLY A 51 17.01 12.52 5.19
C GLY A 51 16.08 11.62 6.01
N TYR A 52 14.95 11.21 5.45
CA TYR A 52 14.07 10.18 6.02
C TYR A 52 14.41 8.80 5.43
N ASN A 53 13.74 7.76 5.94
CA ASN A 53 13.81 6.39 5.45
C ASN A 53 13.15 6.23 4.05
N ASP A 54 13.31 5.04 3.46
CA ASP A 54 12.81 4.73 2.11
C ASP A 54 11.28 4.88 2.03
N HIS A 55 10.83 5.66 1.04
CA HIS A 55 9.43 5.86 0.66
C HIS A 55 9.27 5.62 -0.85
N GLY A 56 10.06 4.67 -1.38
CA GLY A 56 10.18 4.37 -2.79
C GLY A 56 9.56 3.04 -3.19
N PRO A 57 9.91 2.51 -4.38
CA PRO A 57 9.35 1.26 -4.90
C PRO A 57 9.62 0.02 -4.03
N VAL A 58 10.68 0.02 -3.22
CA VAL A 58 10.99 -1.09 -2.32
C VAL A 58 10.02 -1.08 -1.14
N HIS A 59 9.88 0.06 -0.46
CA HIS A 59 8.89 0.26 0.59
C HIS A 59 7.47 -0.15 0.15
N ALA A 60 6.98 0.38 -0.99
CA ALA A 60 5.68 0.03 -1.55
C ALA A 60 5.44 -1.48 -1.70
N ARG A 61 6.45 -2.23 -2.16
CA ARG A 61 6.39 -3.70 -2.28
C ARG A 61 6.27 -4.39 -0.92
N ILE A 62 6.98 -3.90 0.08
CA ILE A 62 6.96 -4.48 1.43
C ILE A 62 5.61 -4.27 2.08
N VAL A 63 5.06 -3.06 1.99
CA VAL A 63 3.72 -2.74 2.47
C VAL A 63 2.69 -3.63 1.78
N ALA A 64 2.77 -3.79 0.45
CA ALA A 64 1.83 -4.64 -0.29
C ALA A 64 1.89 -6.12 0.16
N GLY A 65 3.09 -6.70 0.25
CA GLY A 65 3.21 -8.09 0.67
C GLY A 65 2.85 -8.32 2.14
N THR A 66 3.13 -7.35 3.01
CA THR A 66 2.72 -7.36 4.42
C THR A 66 1.21 -7.26 4.56
N ALA A 67 0.57 -6.38 3.80
CA ALA A 67 -0.89 -6.24 3.78
C ALA A 67 -1.59 -7.55 3.35
N LEU A 68 -1.06 -8.23 2.32
CA LEU A 68 -1.56 -9.53 1.90
C LEU A 68 -1.38 -10.62 2.96
N GLU A 69 -0.26 -10.59 3.70
CA GLU A 69 -0.03 -11.50 4.83
C GLU A 69 -1.04 -11.27 5.97
N ILE A 70 -1.26 -10.02 6.35
CA ILE A 70 -2.23 -9.68 7.39
C ILE A 70 -3.64 -10.09 6.97
N LEU A 71 -4.04 -9.80 5.71
CA LEU A 71 -5.32 -10.25 5.17
C LEU A 71 -5.45 -11.77 5.27
N HIS A 72 -4.42 -12.52 4.90
CA HIS A 72 -4.43 -13.98 4.98
C HIS A 72 -4.68 -14.49 6.40
N LEU A 73 -3.96 -13.96 7.38
CA LEU A 73 -4.11 -14.33 8.79
C LEU A 73 -5.50 -13.99 9.32
N LEU A 74 -6.04 -12.83 8.96
CA LEU A 74 -7.40 -12.42 9.33
C LEU A 74 -8.45 -13.37 8.74
N LEU A 75 -8.34 -13.72 7.46
CA LEU A 75 -9.23 -14.69 6.81
C LEU A 75 -9.14 -16.08 7.45
N GLU A 76 -7.94 -16.56 7.79
CA GLU A 76 -7.75 -17.84 8.49
C GLU A 76 -8.38 -17.84 9.88
N SER A 77 -8.45 -16.68 10.54
CA SER A 77 -9.14 -16.51 11.82
C SER A 77 -10.66 -16.29 11.69
N GLY A 78 -11.22 -16.42 10.49
CA GLY A 78 -12.66 -16.30 10.23
C GLY A 78 -13.17 -14.86 10.15
N GLN A 79 -12.29 -13.86 10.05
CA GLN A 79 -12.70 -12.47 9.89
C GLN A 79 -13.21 -12.20 8.47
N THR A 80 -14.24 -11.37 8.35
CA THR A 80 -14.79 -10.94 7.05
C THR A 80 -14.29 -9.53 6.72
N PRO A 81 -13.69 -9.28 5.54
CA PRO A 81 -13.30 -7.94 5.12
C PRO A 81 -14.47 -6.95 5.14
N THR A 82 -14.22 -5.72 5.62
CA THR A 82 -15.27 -4.72 5.81
C THR A 82 -15.92 -4.34 4.48
N SER A 83 -15.15 -4.24 3.40
CA SER A 83 -15.67 -3.92 2.07
C SER A 83 -16.64 -4.99 1.55
N ILE A 84 -16.39 -6.27 1.85
CA ILE A 84 -17.32 -7.36 1.53
C ILE A 84 -18.57 -7.27 2.39
N TYR A 85 -18.41 -7.08 3.71
CA TYR A 85 -19.52 -7.01 4.66
C TYR A 85 -20.50 -5.87 4.31
N HIS A 86 -19.98 -4.71 3.88
CA HIS A 86 -20.80 -3.56 3.47
C HIS A 86 -21.12 -3.53 1.95
N GLY A 87 -20.66 -4.51 1.18
CA GLY A 87 -20.99 -4.66 -0.24
C GLY A 87 -20.32 -3.67 -1.21
N THR A 88 -19.27 -2.97 -0.76
CA THR A 88 -18.41 -2.14 -1.63
C THR A 88 -17.45 -3.01 -2.47
N ALA A 89 -17.10 -4.20 -1.97
CA ALA A 89 -16.45 -5.28 -2.71
C ALA A 89 -17.33 -6.55 -2.73
N ARG A 90 -17.12 -7.41 -3.74
CA ARG A 90 -17.89 -8.65 -3.94
C ARG A 90 -17.14 -9.92 -3.58
N ASN A 91 -15.81 -9.88 -3.57
CA ASN A 91 -14.98 -11.05 -3.37
C ASN A 91 -13.57 -10.65 -2.91
N ILE A 92 -12.77 -11.64 -2.53
CA ILE A 92 -11.40 -11.45 -2.04
C ILE A 92 -10.48 -10.86 -3.11
N THR A 93 -10.74 -11.08 -4.39
CA THR A 93 -9.98 -10.51 -5.51
C THR A 93 -10.10 -8.98 -5.53
N GLU A 94 -11.30 -8.45 -5.34
CA GLU A 94 -11.54 -7.00 -5.20
C GLU A 94 -10.87 -6.45 -3.90
N VAL A 95 -10.91 -7.19 -2.78
CA VAL A 95 -10.22 -6.81 -1.53
C VAL A 95 -8.71 -6.75 -1.70
N LYS A 96 -8.10 -7.76 -2.33
CA LYS A 96 -6.66 -7.78 -2.63
C LYS A 96 -6.27 -6.60 -3.54
N THR A 97 -7.14 -6.23 -4.48
CA THR A 97 -6.92 -5.06 -5.34
C THR A 97 -6.90 -3.78 -4.53
N ILE A 98 -7.84 -3.59 -3.59
CA ILE A 98 -7.83 -2.46 -2.67
C ILE A 98 -6.49 -2.37 -1.94
N LEU A 99 -6.06 -3.49 -1.32
CA LEU A 99 -4.81 -3.51 -0.56
C LEU A 99 -3.57 -3.22 -1.41
N ILE A 100 -3.43 -3.86 -2.57
CA ILE A 100 -2.23 -3.69 -3.42
C ILE A 100 -2.18 -2.26 -3.98
N PHE A 101 -3.29 -1.72 -4.48
CA PHE A 101 -3.32 -0.34 -4.96
C PHE A 101 -3.02 0.66 -3.86
N SER A 102 -3.65 0.52 -2.68
CA SER A 102 -3.38 1.41 -1.55
C SER A 102 -1.93 1.34 -1.12
N ALA A 103 -1.34 0.15 -1.00
CA ALA A 103 0.06 -0.01 -0.61
C ALA A 103 1.03 0.67 -1.59
N TYR A 104 0.80 0.51 -2.90
CA TYR A 104 1.66 1.13 -3.93
C TYR A 104 1.48 2.65 -4.03
N LEU A 105 0.30 3.16 -3.69
CA LEU A 105 -0.04 4.56 -3.92
C LEU A 105 -0.03 5.41 -2.65
N HIS A 106 0.06 4.82 -1.45
CA HIS A 106 -0.13 5.59 -0.21
C HIS A 106 0.88 6.74 -0.03
N ASP A 107 2.11 6.53 -0.53
CA ASP A 107 3.22 7.45 -0.37
C ASP A 107 3.45 8.42 -1.53
N ILE A 108 2.65 8.36 -2.61
CA ILE A 108 2.91 9.17 -3.82
C ILE A 108 2.74 10.67 -3.59
N GLY A 109 2.06 11.08 -2.52
CA GLY A 109 2.00 12.50 -2.14
C GLY A 109 3.38 13.07 -1.77
N ASN A 110 4.32 12.22 -1.33
CA ASN A 110 5.70 12.64 -1.08
C ASN A 110 6.38 13.13 -2.37
N ALA A 111 5.91 12.74 -3.56
CA ALA A 111 6.42 13.26 -4.83
C ALA A 111 6.18 14.77 -5.00
N ILE A 112 5.17 15.31 -4.30
CA ILE A 112 4.89 16.75 -4.22
C ILE A 112 5.54 17.34 -2.97
N HIS A 113 5.16 16.85 -1.78
CA HIS A 113 5.65 17.37 -0.50
C HIS A 113 5.36 16.39 0.64
N ARG A 114 6.18 16.42 1.70
CA ARG A 114 6.00 15.56 2.89
C ARG A 114 4.79 15.93 3.74
N TYR A 115 4.59 17.23 3.95
CA TYR A 115 3.46 17.74 4.73
C TYR A 115 2.15 17.34 4.07
N MET A 116 1.28 16.65 4.81
CA MET A 116 -0.01 16.14 4.34
C MET A 116 0.09 15.19 3.15
N HIS A 117 1.21 14.46 3.00
CA HIS A 117 1.46 13.60 1.84
C HIS A 117 0.39 12.51 1.68
N GLU A 118 -0.22 12.02 2.75
CA GLU A 118 -1.30 11.02 2.70
C GLU A 118 -2.58 11.63 2.10
N TYR A 119 -2.91 12.87 2.47
CA TYR A 119 -4.05 13.60 1.92
C TYR A 119 -3.83 13.94 0.44
N VAL A 120 -2.66 14.51 0.12
CA VAL A 120 -2.28 14.85 -1.26
C VAL A 120 -2.20 13.58 -2.12
N GLY A 121 -1.61 12.51 -1.58
CA GLY A 121 -1.48 11.21 -2.22
C GLY A 121 -2.83 10.57 -2.52
N ALA A 122 -3.78 10.61 -1.58
CA ALA A 122 -5.14 10.12 -1.81
C ALA A 122 -5.82 10.83 -2.99
N LEU A 123 -5.64 12.14 -3.13
CA LEU A 123 -6.19 12.91 -4.25
C LEU A 123 -5.48 12.62 -5.58
N LEU A 124 -4.15 12.56 -5.58
CA LEU A 124 -3.34 12.19 -6.75
C LEU A 124 -3.69 10.79 -7.27
N ALA A 125 -3.93 9.85 -6.36
CA ALA A 125 -4.20 8.46 -6.71
C ALA A 125 -5.49 8.28 -7.53
N LYS A 126 -6.45 9.22 -7.46
CA LYS A 126 -7.76 9.07 -8.11
C LYS A 126 -7.66 8.73 -9.60
N ASP A 127 -6.90 9.51 -10.36
CA ASP A 127 -6.82 9.36 -11.82
C ASP A 127 -5.99 8.13 -12.22
N ILE A 128 -4.96 7.80 -11.44
CA ILE A 128 -4.19 6.56 -11.57
C ILE A 128 -5.10 5.35 -11.35
N VAL A 129 -5.89 5.36 -10.28
CA VAL A 129 -6.84 4.28 -9.96
C VAL A 129 -7.89 4.15 -11.06
N ASP A 130 -8.51 5.26 -11.50
CA ASP A 130 -9.51 5.23 -12.58
C ASP A 130 -8.96 4.62 -13.88
N ARG A 131 -7.68 4.86 -14.17
CA ARG A 131 -6.97 4.39 -15.37
C ARG A 131 -6.50 2.93 -15.27
N LEU A 132 -6.06 2.48 -14.09
CA LEU A 132 -5.44 1.17 -13.90
C LEU A 132 -6.41 0.10 -13.36
N LEU A 133 -7.43 0.49 -12.61
CA LEU A 133 -8.39 -0.46 -12.02
C LEU A 133 -9.10 -1.35 -13.06
N PRO A 134 -9.51 -0.84 -14.24
CA PRO A 134 -10.07 -1.69 -15.30
C PRO A 134 -9.07 -2.71 -15.87
N LYS A 135 -7.76 -2.39 -15.85
CA LYS A 135 -6.72 -3.34 -16.27
C LYS A 135 -6.53 -4.46 -15.24
N ALA A 136 -6.73 -4.15 -13.96
CA ALA A 136 -6.61 -5.11 -12.87
C ALA A 136 -7.84 -6.03 -12.74
N LEU A 137 -9.05 -5.48 -12.76
CA LEU A 137 -10.31 -6.20 -12.45
C LEU A 137 -11.22 -6.45 -13.67
N GLY A 138 -10.90 -5.89 -14.83
CA GLY A 138 -11.83 -5.84 -15.96
C GLY A 138 -12.97 -4.84 -15.72
N ASP A 139 -14.05 -4.99 -16.49
CA ASP A 139 -15.26 -4.18 -16.29
C ASP A 139 -16.11 -4.75 -15.15
N ILE A 140 -16.09 -4.06 -14.02
CA ILE A 140 -16.90 -4.35 -12.83
C ILE A 140 -18.09 -3.38 -12.68
N GLY A 141 -18.36 -2.59 -13.71
CA GLY A 141 -19.44 -1.60 -13.75
C GLY A 141 -19.29 -0.51 -12.68
N PRO A 142 -20.41 -0.01 -12.12
CA PRO A 142 -20.39 1.08 -11.13
C PRO A 142 -19.57 0.78 -9.86
N ARG A 143 -19.28 -0.49 -9.55
CA ARG A 143 -18.48 -0.87 -8.37
C ARG A 143 -17.07 -0.29 -8.40
N ARG A 144 -16.52 0.02 -9.58
CA ARG A 144 -15.21 0.66 -9.71
C ARG A 144 -15.08 1.95 -8.89
N PHE A 145 -16.19 2.69 -8.76
CA PHE A 145 -16.19 3.92 -7.96
C PHE A 145 -16.11 3.63 -6.46
N LEU A 146 -16.74 2.56 -5.99
CA LEU A 146 -16.68 2.14 -4.59
C LEU A 146 -15.28 1.64 -4.24
N ILE A 147 -14.72 0.75 -5.06
CA ILE A 147 -13.35 0.24 -4.88
C ILE A 147 -12.34 1.39 -4.92
N ARG A 148 -12.51 2.37 -5.80
CA ARG A 148 -11.67 3.58 -5.80
C ARG A 148 -11.76 4.34 -4.46
N GLN A 149 -12.96 4.52 -3.90
CA GLN A 149 -13.07 5.21 -2.61
C GLN A 149 -12.49 4.39 -1.45
N GLU A 150 -12.60 3.07 -1.49
CA GLU A 150 -11.89 2.20 -0.52
C GLU A 150 -10.38 2.38 -0.62
N ILE A 151 -9.83 2.40 -1.85
CA ILE A 151 -8.40 2.62 -2.08
C ILE A 151 -7.95 3.98 -1.54
N MET A 152 -8.64 5.06 -1.93
CA MET A 152 -8.31 6.43 -1.52
C MET A 152 -8.48 6.62 -0.02
N GLY A 153 -9.52 6.03 0.58
CA GLY A 153 -9.75 6.07 2.02
C GLY A 153 -8.67 5.31 2.80
N ALA A 154 -8.21 4.17 2.30
CA ALA A 154 -7.11 3.42 2.88
C ALA A 154 -5.77 4.16 2.77
N ILE A 155 -5.50 4.85 1.64
CA ILE A 155 -4.33 5.72 1.48
C ILE A 155 -4.35 6.83 2.53
N TYR A 156 -5.44 7.60 2.63
CA TYR A 156 -5.47 8.70 3.60
C TYR A 156 -5.39 8.20 5.06
N SER A 157 -5.89 7.00 5.34
CA SER A 157 -5.86 6.40 6.68
C SER A 157 -4.46 6.03 7.17
N THR A 158 -3.43 6.02 6.32
CA THR A 158 -2.04 5.84 6.77
C THR A 158 -1.56 7.04 7.59
N GLU A 159 -2.17 8.22 7.42
CA GLU A 159 -1.86 9.38 8.27
C GLU A 159 -2.11 9.03 9.73
N TYR A 160 -1.15 9.36 10.59
CA TYR A 160 -1.08 8.89 11.97
C TYR A 160 -2.39 9.08 12.76
N ASN A 161 -2.96 10.28 12.73
CA ASN A 161 -4.15 10.65 13.50
C ASN A 161 -5.48 10.27 12.84
N THR A 162 -5.45 9.88 11.56
CA THR A 162 -6.63 9.53 10.80
C THR A 162 -7.10 8.12 11.16
N LYS A 163 -8.37 8.03 11.57
CA LYS A 163 -9.00 6.76 11.94
C LYS A 163 -9.29 5.93 10.69
N ALA A 164 -8.76 4.71 10.64
CA ALA A 164 -9.16 3.72 9.66
C ALA A 164 -10.64 3.33 9.85
N LEU A 165 -11.43 3.47 8.79
CA LEU A 165 -12.87 3.17 8.81
C LEU A 165 -13.21 1.74 8.38
N THR A 166 -12.26 1.07 7.73
CA THR A 166 -12.40 -0.31 7.24
C THR A 166 -11.24 -1.18 7.70
N MET A 167 -11.45 -2.49 7.73
CA MET A 167 -10.40 -3.46 7.98
C MET A 167 -9.25 -3.28 6.99
N GLU A 168 -9.56 -3.05 5.72
CA GLU A 168 -8.60 -2.83 4.63
C GLU A 168 -7.73 -1.60 4.89
N ALA A 169 -8.33 -0.47 5.28
CA ALA A 169 -7.58 0.72 5.69
C ALA A 169 -6.70 0.46 6.92
N GLY A 170 -7.20 -0.29 7.89
CA GLY A 170 -6.43 -0.70 9.08
C GLY A 170 -5.25 -1.60 8.73
N ILE A 171 -5.45 -2.56 7.81
CA ILE A 171 -4.40 -3.44 7.30
C ILE A 171 -3.28 -2.62 6.66
N ILE A 172 -3.61 -1.66 5.81
CA ILE A 172 -2.60 -0.82 5.13
C ILE A 172 -1.84 0.04 6.13
N LYS A 173 -2.55 0.69 7.07
CA LYS A 173 -1.92 1.48 8.13
C LYS A 173 -0.94 0.66 8.99
N ILE A 174 -1.30 -0.58 9.33
CA ILE A 174 -0.43 -1.48 10.08
C ILE A 174 0.74 -1.95 9.21
N ALA A 175 0.48 -2.32 7.95
CA ALA A 175 1.50 -2.81 7.03
C ALA A 175 2.59 -1.77 6.74
N ASP A 176 2.20 -0.50 6.59
CA ASP A 176 3.10 0.64 6.47
C ASP A 176 3.99 0.79 7.71
N GLY A 177 3.37 0.87 8.90
CA GLY A 177 4.12 0.98 10.16
C GLY A 177 5.01 -0.23 10.51
N LEU A 178 4.77 -1.39 9.89
CA LEU A 178 5.60 -2.58 10.07
C LEU A 178 6.85 -2.59 9.19
N ASP A 179 7.01 -1.66 8.25
CA ASP A 179 8.22 -1.53 7.45
C ASP A 179 9.40 -0.86 8.21
N MET A 180 9.69 -1.39 9.40
CA MET A 180 10.88 -1.06 10.18
C MET A 180 12.00 -2.10 9.99
N SER A 181 11.79 -3.06 9.09
CA SER A 181 12.64 -4.26 8.94
C SER A 181 13.97 -4.00 8.24
N GLU A 182 14.96 -4.87 8.51
CA GLU A 182 16.26 -4.93 7.81
C GLU A 182 17.15 -3.67 7.91
N GLY A 183 17.02 -2.89 9.00
CA GLY A 183 17.91 -1.74 9.22
C GLY A 183 17.62 -0.52 8.35
N ARG A 184 16.48 -0.48 7.63
CA ARG A 184 16.06 0.72 6.90
C ARG A 184 15.76 1.91 7.83
N ALA A 185 15.27 1.63 9.04
CA ALA A 185 15.19 2.59 10.15
C ALA A 185 16.54 2.85 10.86
N ARG A 186 17.67 2.41 10.27
CA ARG A 186 19.01 2.75 10.74
C ARG A 186 19.77 3.62 9.74
N ILE A 187 19.32 3.71 8.49
CA ILE A 187 20.01 4.52 7.48
C ILE A 187 20.04 5.99 7.91
N PRO A 188 18.91 6.63 8.28
CA PRO A 188 18.99 7.99 8.81
C PRO A 188 19.71 8.08 10.16
N TYR A 189 19.62 7.06 11.03
CA TYR A 189 20.40 7.00 12.27
C TYR A 189 21.92 7.01 12.02
N GLU A 190 22.39 6.23 11.04
CA GLU A 190 23.80 6.21 10.58
C GLU A 190 24.20 7.54 9.93
N MET A 191 23.23 8.29 9.38
CA MET A 191 23.41 9.67 8.89
C MET A 191 23.31 10.72 10.02
N GLY A 192 23.18 10.31 11.29
CA GLY A 192 23.24 11.17 12.47
C GLY A 192 21.90 11.76 12.92
N LYS A 193 20.77 11.28 12.40
CA LYS A 193 19.42 11.74 12.76
C LYS A 193 18.86 10.92 13.93
N ILE A 194 18.25 11.59 14.91
CA ILE A 194 17.64 10.96 16.08
C ILE A 194 16.21 11.49 16.24
N ASP A 195 15.29 10.97 15.44
CA ASP A 195 13.84 11.19 15.58
C ASP A 195 13.07 9.93 15.11
N ILE A 196 11.73 9.97 15.13
CA ILE A 196 10.89 8.83 14.71
C ILE A 196 10.95 8.55 13.21
N HIS A 197 11.54 9.46 12.44
CA HIS A 197 11.77 9.31 11.01
C HIS A 197 13.22 8.89 10.72
N ALA A 198 13.96 8.46 11.77
CA ALA A 198 15.32 7.99 11.67
C ALA A 198 15.47 6.48 11.40
#